data_AF-A0A379VIF3-F1
#
_entry.id   AF-A0A379VIF3-F1
#
_cell.length_a   1.000
_cell.length_b   1.000
_cell.length_c   1.000
_cell.angle_alpha   90.00
_cell.angle_beta   90.00
_cell.angle_gamma   90.00
#
_symmetry.space_group_name_H-M   'P 1'
#
loop_
_entity.id
_entity.type
_entity.pdbx_description
1 polymer ?
#
loop_
_entity_poly.entity_id
_entity_poly.type
_entity_poly.pdbx_seq_one_letter_code
_entity_poly.pdbx_strand_id
1 'polypeptide(L)'
;MVLLDDFGDIVLKTADLCAAEDECVRLKNALVNLGNSKDWNALVKRANAGKLDGVNVLLRPVSAESLENLVTTSTAPFISRETARAAQSLNSPAPGGFLIASDEGSELVDQAWPSTPLYDYPAQEQWSAFQRLAQTLMQTPFSAEGIVTSVYTDANGTQHISLHRIPDKSGWWRYLGTTLLMLAMIVSAVYNGIQAFRRYQRHRTRMADIQEYYESCLNPRLTVSPENLI
;
A
#
# COMPACT_ATOMS: atom_id res chain seq x y z
N MET A 1 20.07 -28.11 30.90
CA MET A 1 19.30 -29.24 30.33
C MET A 1 17.92 -28.70 30.03
N VAL A 2 17.34 -29.04 28.89
CA VAL A 2 16.00 -28.57 28.50
C VAL A 2 15.03 -29.73 28.72
N LEU A 3 13.93 -29.46 29.41
CA LEU A 3 12.86 -30.42 29.63
C LEU A 3 11.85 -30.27 28.51
N LEU A 4 11.57 -31.37 27.81
CA LEU A 4 10.48 -31.43 26.85
C LEU A 4 9.29 -32.11 27.54
N ASP A 5 8.33 -31.30 27.95
CA ASP A 5 7.09 -31.75 28.57
C ASP A 5 6.10 -32.25 27.50
N ASP A 6 5.17 -33.11 27.93
CA ASP A 6 4.07 -33.62 27.10
C ASP A 6 4.50 -34.21 25.75
N PHE A 7 5.53 -35.06 25.78
CA PHE A 7 6.08 -35.69 24.58
C PHE A 7 5.01 -36.45 23.75
N GLY A 8 4.03 -37.06 24.42
CA GLY A 8 2.88 -37.69 23.74
C GLY A 8 2.09 -36.72 22.87
N ASP A 9 1.75 -35.54 23.39
CA ASP A 9 1.01 -34.50 22.66
C ASP A 9 1.81 -33.95 21.47
N ILE A 10 3.13 -33.78 21.64
CA ILE A 10 4.03 -33.36 20.53
C ILE A 10 3.99 -34.37 19.38
N VAL A 11 4.03 -35.68 19.70
CA VAL A 11 3.96 -36.74 18.68
C VAL A 11 2.63 -36.70 17.95
N LEU A 12 1.51 -36.53 18.67
CA LEU A 12 0.17 -36.47 18.06
C LEU A 12 0.00 -35.24 17.17
N LYS A 13 0.37 -34.05 17.66
CA LYS A 13 0.34 -32.82 16.86
C LYS A 13 1.24 -32.90 15.63
N THR A 14 2.39 -33.56 15.74
CA THR A 14 3.28 -33.78 14.59
C THR A 14 2.68 -34.77 13.59
N ALA A 15 1.92 -35.78 14.06
CA ALA A 15 1.21 -36.70 13.19
C ALA A 15 0.08 -36.01 12.41
N ASP A 16 -0.65 -35.11 13.08
CA ASP A 16 -1.71 -34.31 12.44
C ASP A 16 -1.14 -33.32 11.42
N LEU A 17 0.00 -32.69 11.75
CA LEU A 17 0.64 -31.72 10.86
C LEU A 17 1.32 -32.37 9.65
N CYS A 18 1.94 -33.53 9.84
CA CYS A 18 2.75 -34.22 8.84
C CYS A 18 2.10 -35.56 8.46
N ALA A 19 0.85 -35.49 7.98
CA ALA A 19 0.01 -36.67 7.74
C ALA A 19 0.52 -37.56 6.60
N ALA A 20 1.17 -36.98 5.58
CA ALA A 20 1.74 -37.76 4.48
C ALA A 20 3.04 -38.47 4.89
N GLU A 21 3.33 -39.64 4.31
CA GLU A 21 4.53 -40.42 4.66
C GLU A 21 5.85 -39.70 4.33
N ASP A 22 5.86 -38.91 3.27
CA ASP A 22 7.00 -38.14 2.76
C ASP A 22 7.18 -36.77 3.44
N GLU A 23 6.21 -36.33 4.24
CA GLU A 23 6.30 -35.08 4.99
C GLU A 23 7.08 -35.24 6.30
N CYS A 24 7.91 -34.24 6.62
CA CYS A 24 8.61 -34.12 7.90
C CYS A 24 9.48 -35.33 8.29
N VAL A 25 10.00 -36.09 7.31
CA VAL A 25 10.75 -37.35 7.54
C VAL A 25 11.85 -37.19 8.58
N ARG A 26 12.63 -36.10 8.51
CA ARG A 26 13.72 -35.83 9.45
C ARG A 26 13.20 -35.62 10.88
N LEU A 27 12.10 -34.88 11.03
CA LEU A 27 11.46 -34.63 12.33
C LEU A 27 10.85 -35.91 12.91
N LYS A 28 10.14 -36.69 12.09
CA LYS A 28 9.59 -38.00 12.49
C LYS A 28 10.69 -38.93 12.99
N ASN A 29 11.81 -39.02 12.28
CA ASN A 29 12.95 -39.85 12.69
C ASN A 29 13.59 -39.36 14.00
N ALA A 30 13.72 -38.04 14.18
CA ALA A 30 14.23 -37.48 15.43
C ALA A 30 13.32 -37.85 16.62
N LEU A 31 12.00 -37.73 16.46
CA LEU A 31 11.02 -38.09 17.49
C LEU A 31 10.99 -39.59 17.78
N VAL A 32 11.12 -40.46 16.76
CA VAL A 32 11.21 -41.92 16.95
C VAL A 32 12.44 -42.29 17.80
N ASN A 33 13.59 -41.67 17.53
CA ASN A 33 14.81 -41.88 18.29
C ASN A 33 14.67 -41.39 19.74
N LEU A 34 14.03 -40.24 19.96
CA LEU A 34 13.79 -39.71 21.30
C LEU A 34 12.78 -40.55 22.10
N GLY A 35 11.74 -41.06 21.44
CA GLY A 35 10.72 -41.91 22.05
C GLY A 35 11.11 -43.38 22.20
N ASN A 36 12.34 -43.75 21.79
CA ASN A 36 12.84 -45.14 21.77
C ASN A 36 11.81 -46.11 21.16
N SER A 37 11.23 -45.73 20.03
CA SER A 37 10.25 -46.53 19.29
C SER A 37 10.90 -47.16 18.07
N LYS A 38 10.31 -48.25 17.57
CA LYS A 38 10.80 -48.93 16.37
C LYS A 38 10.56 -48.09 15.11
N ASP A 39 9.34 -47.57 14.96
CA ASP A 39 8.88 -46.84 13.78
C ASP A 39 7.89 -45.72 14.19
N TRP A 40 7.64 -44.77 13.29
CA TRP A 40 6.71 -43.64 13.50
C TRP A 40 5.30 -44.13 13.90
N ASN A 41 4.75 -45.09 13.17
CA ASN A 41 3.42 -45.63 13.43
C ASN A 41 3.31 -46.29 14.82
N ALA A 42 4.39 -46.94 15.28
CA ALA A 42 4.44 -47.52 16.61
C ALA A 42 4.50 -46.44 17.70
N LEU A 43 5.19 -45.33 17.43
CA LEU A 43 5.27 -44.19 18.34
C LEU A 43 3.90 -43.49 18.48
N VAL A 44 3.24 -43.19 17.37
CA VAL A 44 1.90 -42.58 17.33
C VAL A 44 0.87 -43.47 18.03
N LYS A 45 0.92 -44.79 17.82
CA LYS A 45 0.03 -45.74 18.52
C LYS A 45 0.24 -45.74 20.04
N ARG A 46 1.49 -45.57 20.50
CA ARG A 46 1.78 -45.45 21.94
C ARG A 46 1.30 -44.11 22.51
N ALA A 47 1.46 -43.03 21.75
CA ALA A 47 0.93 -41.71 22.12
C ALA A 47 -0.60 -41.74 22.24
N ASN A 48 -1.31 -42.25 21.23
CA ASN A 48 -2.77 -42.40 21.25
C ASN A 48 -3.30 -43.31 22.36
N ALA A 49 -2.50 -44.28 22.81
CA ALA A 49 -2.85 -45.15 23.92
C ALA A 49 -2.58 -44.51 25.31
N GLY A 50 -2.18 -43.24 25.36
CA GLY A 50 -1.81 -42.52 26.59
C GLY A 50 -0.54 -43.06 27.27
N LYS A 51 0.23 -43.92 26.59
CA LYS A 51 1.45 -44.53 27.18
C LYS A 51 2.62 -43.56 27.25
N LEU A 52 2.48 -42.38 26.64
CA LEU A 52 3.49 -41.32 26.62
C LEU A 52 3.02 -40.08 27.40
N ASP A 53 1.87 -40.14 28.06
CA ASP A 53 1.33 -39.03 28.85
C ASP A 53 2.17 -38.88 30.13
N GLY A 54 2.67 -37.66 30.39
CA GLY A 54 3.57 -37.36 31.51
C GLY A 54 5.01 -37.85 31.33
N VAL A 55 5.39 -38.30 30.13
CA VAL A 55 6.80 -38.60 29.81
C VAL A 55 7.53 -37.32 29.46
N ASN A 56 8.45 -36.90 30.32
CA ASN A 56 9.30 -35.75 30.07
C ASN A 56 10.67 -36.20 29.55
N VAL A 57 11.06 -35.66 28.40
CA VAL A 57 12.35 -36.01 27.76
C VAL A 57 13.38 -34.97 28.14
N LEU A 58 14.48 -35.41 28.75
CA LEU A 58 15.61 -34.56 29.09
C LEU A 58 16.58 -34.49 27.92
N LEU A 59 16.70 -33.31 27.32
CA LEU A 59 17.60 -33.08 26.21
C LEU A 59 18.87 -32.35 26.67
N ARG A 60 20.00 -32.78 26.09
CA ARG A 60 21.24 -31.99 26.14
C ARG A 60 21.01 -30.71 25.33
N PRO A 61 21.62 -29.56 25.71
CA PRO A 61 21.40 -28.28 25.03
C PRO A 61 21.54 -28.35 23.50
N VAL A 62 22.60 -29.01 23.01
CA VAL A 62 22.85 -29.17 21.57
C VAL A 62 21.76 -29.97 20.86
N SER A 63 21.24 -31.02 21.51
CA SER A 63 20.14 -31.82 20.96
C SER A 63 18.82 -31.07 20.96
N ALA A 64 18.59 -30.22 21.96
CA ALA A 64 17.42 -29.35 22.03
C ALA A 64 17.45 -28.29 20.91
N GLU A 65 18.58 -27.62 20.70
CA GLU A 65 18.75 -26.63 19.62
C GLU A 65 18.62 -27.27 18.23
N SER A 66 19.19 -28.48 18.03
CA SER A 66 19.03 -29.20 16.77
C SER A 66 17.58 -29.60 16.51
N LEU A 67 16.83 -29.99 17.55
CA LEU A 67 15.41 -30.33 17.43
C LEU A 67 14.58 -29.07 17.13
N GLU A 68 14.86 -27.96 17.81
CA GLU A 68 14.20 -26.68 17.58
C GLU A 68 14.38 -26.20 16.14
N ASN A 69 15.60 -26.20 15.62
CA ASN A 69 15.88 -25.85 14.22
C ASN A 69 15.15 -26.76 13.23
N LEU A 70 15.02 -28.05 13.56
CA LEU A 70 14.31 -29.01 12.73
C LEU A 70 12.81 -28.77 12.71
N VAL A 71 12.20 -28.48 13.87
CA VAL A 71 10.80 -28.10 13.99
C VAL A 71 10.55 -26.80 13.24
N THR A 72 11.38 -25.79 13.47
CA THR A 72 11.35 -24.49 12.79
C THR A 72 11.35 -24.64 11.27
N THR A 73 12.30 -25.40 10.73
CA THR A 73 12.43 -25.59 9.28
C THR A 73 11.26 -26.40 8.70
N SER A 74 10.78 -27.41 9.44
CA SER A 74 9.69 -28.28 8.97
C SER A 74 8.32 -27.59 9.00
N THR A 75 8.09 -26.70 9.97
CA THR A 75 6.80 -26.01 10.18
C THR A 75 6.68 -24.70 9.42
N ALA A 76 7.80 -24.05 9.06
CA ALA A 76 7.81 -22.79 8.33
C ALA A 76 6.87 -22.71 7.12
N PRO A 77 6.90 -23.66 6.14
CA PRO A 77 6.02 -23.56 4.97
C PRO A 77 4.54 -23.68 5.33
N PHE A 78 4.20 -24.43 6.38
CA PHE A 78 2.83 -24.57 6.85
C PHE A 78 2.34 -23.24 7.45
N ILE A 79 3.13 -22.63 8.33
CA ILE A 79 2.74 -21.37 8.98
C ILE A 79 2.59 -20.26 7.95
N SER A 80 3.54 -20.13 7.01
CA SER A 80 3.44 -19.11 5.96
C SER A 80 2.23 -19.31 5.05
N ARG A 81 1.91 -20.55 4.69
CA ARG A 81 0.72 -20.86 3.87
C ARG A 81 -0.58 -20.56 4.60
N GLU A 82 -0.73 -21.00 5.84
CA GLU A 82 -1.94 -20.73 6.63
C GLU A 82 -2.09 -19.24 6.95
N THR A 83 -0.98 -18.55 7.22
CA THR A 83 -1.00 -17.08 7.42
C THR A 83 -1.44 -16.36 6.15
N ALA A 84 -0.91 -16.75 4.97
CA ALA A 84 -1.33 -16.17 3.69
C ALA A 84 -2.82 -16.43 3.40
N ARG A 85 -3.29 -17.65 3.67
CA ARG A 85 -4.71 -18.02 3.52
C ARG A 85 -5.61 -17.20 4.44
N ALA A 86 -5.21 -17.04 5.71
CA ALA A 86 -5.93 -16.22 6.67
C ALA A 86 -5.95 -14.74 6.26
N ALA A 87 -4.83 -14.19 5.81
CA ALA A 87 -4.75 -12.82 5.29
C ALA A 87 -5.66 -12.60 4.07
N GLN A 88 -5.72 -13.57 3.15
CA GLN A 88 -6.63 -13.50 2.00
C GLN A 88 -8.11 -13.56 2.43
N SER A 89 -8.43 -14.37 3.44
CA SER A 89 -9.80 -14.42 3.98
C SER A 89 -10.21 -13.10 4.64
N LEU A 90 -9.27 -12.42 5.32
CA LEU A 90 -9.54 -11.12 5.96
C LEU A 90 -9.78 -9.99 4.94
N ASN A 91 -9.10 -10.05 3.79
CA ASN A 91 -9.30 -9.11 2.68
C ASN A 91 -10.59 -9.38 1.87
N SER A 92 -11.27 -10.49 2.12
CA SER A 92 -12.51 -10.84 1.41
C SER A 92 -13.70 -10.22 2.14
N PRO A 93 -14.60 -9.50 1.44
CA PRO A 93 -15.76 -8.89 2.07
C PRO A 93 -16.65 -9.96 2.71
N ALA A 94 -17.14 -9.68 3.92
CA ALA A 94 -18.07 -10.59 4.58
C ALA A 94 -19.41 -10.63 3.81
N PRO A 95 -20.02 -11.82 3.65
CA PRO A 95 -21.31 -11.96 2.99
C PRO A 95 -22.38 -11.19 3.77
N GLY A 96 -23.20 -10.41 3.06
CA GLY A 96 -24.22 -9.55 3.67
C GLY A 96 -23.68 -8.34 4.44
N GLY A 97 -22.37 -8.06 4.36
CA GLY A 97 -21.74 -6.91 5.02
C GLY A 97 -21.78 -5.62 4.22
N PHE A 98 -20.98 -4.63 4.64
CA PHE A 98 -20.78 -3.37 3.94
C PHE A 98 -19.31 -3.21 3.59
N LEU A 99 -19.02 -2.76 2.37
CA LEU A 99 -17.69 -2.37 1.93
C LEU A 99 -17.74 -0.89 1.54
N ILE A 100 -16.99 -0.07 2.26
CA ILE A 100 -16.91 1.38 2.03
C ILE A 100 -15.57 1.67 1.37
N ALA A 101 -15.60 2.31 0.20
CA ALA A 101 -14.40 2.67 -0.55
C ALA A 101 -14.45 4.14 -0.96
N SER A 102 -13.28 4.77 -1.05
CA SER A 102 -13.15 6.11 -1.63
C SER A 102 -12.99 6.02 -3.14
N ASP A 103 -13.83 6.73 -3.89
CA ASP A 103 -13.68 6.85 -5.35
C ASP A 103 -12.40 7.61 -5.75
N GLU A 104 -11.83 8.40 -4.84
CA GLU A 104 -10.58 9.11 -5.03
C GLU A 104 -9.35 8.25 -4.70
N GLY A 105 -9.55 7.02 -4.20
CA GLY A 105 -8.47 6.16 -3.73
C GLY A 105 -7.81 6.65 -2.44
N SER A 106 -8.44 7.58 -1.72
CA SER A 106 -7.94 8.06 -0.44
C SER A 106 -8.11 6.99 0.64
N GLU A 107 -7.11 6.84 1.50
CA GLU A 107 -7.21 6.01 2.70
C GLU A 107 -8.30 6.58 3.63
N LEU A 108 -9.23 5.73 4.06
CA LEU A 108 -10.32 6.10 4.98
C LEU A 108 -9.97 5.87 6.44
N VAL A 109 -8.82 5.23 6.69
CA VAL A 109 -8.36 4.85 8.03
C VAL A 109 -6.95 5.36 8.20
N ASP A 110 -6.76 6.26 9.18
CA ASP A 110 -5.45 6.76 9.55
C ASP A 110 -4.73 5.72 10.42
N GLN A 111 -4.17 4.68 9.78
CA GLN A 111 -3.37 3.67 10.46
C GLN A 111 -1.90 3.79 10.04
N ALA A 112 -1.02 3.88 11.03
CA ALA A 112 0.41 3.80 10.78
C ALA A 112 0.76 2.44 10.19
N TRP A 113 1.43 2.44 9.03
CA TRP A 113 1.96 1.23 8.42
C TRP A 113 2.93 0.54 9.40
N PRO A 114 2.84 -0.80 9.53
CA PRO A 114 3.79 -1.53 10.37
C PRO A 114 5.22 -1.32 9.86
N SER A 115 6.18 -1.21 10.79
CA SER A 115 7.60 -0.98 10.48
C SER A 115 8.23 -2.13 9.69
N THR A 116 7.68 -3.34 9.85
CA THR A 116 8.14 -4.56 9.21
C THR A 116 6.95 -5.22 8.52
N PRO A 117 7.04 -5.52 7.22
CA PRO A 117 6.01 -6.25 6.49
C PRO A 117 5.74 -7.60 7.13
N LEU A 118 4.49 -8.08 7.04
CA LEU A 118 4.10 -9.37 7.60
C LEU A 118 4.95 -10.54 7.09
N TYR A 119 5.35 -10.51 5.82
CA TYR A 119 6.11 -11.59 5.20
C TYR A 119 7.62 -11.55 5.46
N ASP A 120 8.11 -10.50 6.11
CA ASP A 120 9.53 -10.36 6.48
C ASP A 120 9.80 -10.94 7.88
N TYR A 121 8.75 -11.29 8.63
CA TYR A 121 8.89 -11.98 9.91
C TYR A 121 9.31 -13.44 9.71
N PRO A 122 10.10 -14.01 10.66
CA PRO A 122 10.33 -15.44 10.69
C PRO A 122 8.98 -16.18 10.86
N ALA A 123 8.85 -17.36 10.25
CA ALA A 123 7.57 -18.06 10.15
C ALA A 123 6.89 -18.28 11.51
N GLN A 124 7.65 -18.51 12.58
CA GLN A 124 7.14 -18.70 13.95
C GLN A 124 6.40 -17.46 14.47
N GLU A 125 6.93 -16.27 14.18
CA GLU A 125 6.37 -15.00 14.62
C GLU A 125 5.34 -14.44 13.64
N GLN A 126 5.34 -14.94 12.41
CA GLN A 126 4.46 -14.48 11.34
C GLN A 126 2.98 -14.55 11.74
N TRP A 127 2.56 -15.66 12.37
CA TRP A 127 1.18 -15.85 12.80
C TRP A 127 0.77 -14.86 13.91
N SER A 128 1.62 -14.67 14.92
CA SER A 128 1.32 -13.75 16.02
C SER A 128 1.33 -12.29 15.54
N ALA A 129 2.25 -11.94 14.63
CA ALA A 129 2.27 -10.64 13.97
C ALA A 129 0.99 -10.41 13.15
N PHE A 130 0.51 -11.41 12.41
CA PHE A 130 -0.77 -11.36 11.70
C PHE A 130 -1.94 -11.14 12.66
N GLN A 131 -2.03 -11.92 13.75
CA GLN A 131 -3.10 -11.77 14.75
C GLN A 131 -3.12 -10.35 15.33
N ARG A 132 -1.96 -9.79 15.66
CA ARG A 132 -1.86 -8.42 16.17
C ARG A 132 -2.32 -7.38 15.14
N LEU A 133 -1.92 -7.54 13.87
CA LEU A 133 -2.34 -6.65 12.78
C LEU A 133 -3.86 -6.74 12.55
N ALA A 134 -4.40 -7.95 12.46
CA ALA A 134 -5.84 -8.18 12.32
C ALA A 134 -6.63 -7.59 13.49
N GLN A 135 -6.16 -7.80 14.73
CA GLN A 135 -6.80 -7.22 15.91
C GLN A 135 -6.78 -5.69 15.89
N THR A 136 -5.65 -5.10 15.49
CA THR A 136 -5.55 -3.64 15.35
C THR A 136 -6.56 -3.16 14.32
N LEU A 137 -6.55 -3.72 13.10
CA LEU A 137 -7.45 -3.36 12.01
C LEU A 137 -8.93 -3.47 12.40
N MET A 138 -9.31 -4.54 13.10
CA MET A 138 -10.69 -4.77 13.54
C MET A 138 -11.15 -3.85 14.68
N GLN A 139 -10.21 -3.28 15.43
CA GLN A 139 -10.49 -2.40 16.57
C GLN A 139 -10.27 -0.92 16.27
N THR A 140 -9.65 -0.57 15.13
CA THR A 140 -9.44 0.82 14.74
C THR A 140 -10.77 1.47 14.40
N PRO A 141 -11.23 2.46 15.18
CA PRO A 141 -12.40 3.23 14.79
C PRO A 141 -12.06 4.06 13.55
N PHE A 142 -12.98 4.10 12.59
CA PHE A 142 -12.86 4.98 11.44
C PHE A 142 -14.13 5.82 11.31
N SER A 143 -13.97 7.05 10.81
CA SER A 143 -15.07 7.91 10.43
C SER A 143 -14.93 8.19 8.94
N ALA A 144 -15.96 7.84 8.17
CA ALA A 144 -16.00 8.11 6.74
C ALA A 144 -17.09 9.15 6.47
N GLU A 145 -16.68 10.34 6.04
CA GLU A 145 -17.59 11.40 5.62
C GLU A 145 -17.40 11.66 4.12
N GLY A 146 -18.51 11.73 3.38
CA GLY A 146 -18.44 11.84 1.93
C GLY A 146 -19.81 11.96 1.29
N ILE A 147 -19.82 12.29 0.00
CA ILE A 147 -20.99 12.17 -0.85
C ILE A 147 -21.02 10.74 -1.39
N VAL A 148 -22.14 10.04 -1.19
CA VAL A 148 -22.34 8.72 -1.75
C VAL A 148 -22.52 8.84 -3.26
N THR A 149 -21.58 8.31 -4.03
CA THR A 149 -21.60 8.35 -5.50
C THR A 149 -22.26 7.11 -6.09
N SER A 150 -22.06 5.95 -5.47
CA SER A 150 -22.68 4.70 -5.90
C SER A 150 -22.98 3.79 -4.71
N VAL A 151 -24.09 3.06 -4.81
CA VAL A 151 -24.45 1.97 -3.91
C VAL A 151 -24.91 0.80 -4.76
N TYR A 152 -24.23 -0.34 -4.67
CA TYR A 152 -24.65 -1.57 -5.33
C TYR A 152 -24.46 -2.77 -4.40
N THR A 153 -25.18 -3.85 -4.67
CA THR A 153 -25.08 -5.10 -3.90
C THR A 153 -24.44 -6.16 -4.77
N ASP A 154 -23.37 -6.77 -4.28
CA ASP A 154 -22.70 -7.88 -4.97
C ASP A 154 -23.50 -9.19 -4.83
N ALA A 155 -23.15 -10.21 -5.61
CA ALA A 155 -23.76 -11.54 -5.57
C ALA A 155 -23.71 -12.19 -4.17
N ASN A 156 -22.74 -11.80 -3.34
CA ASN A 156 -22.60 -12.26 -1.95
C ASN A 156 -23.48 -11.49 -0.95
N GLY A 157 -24.33 -10.57 -1.42
CA GLY A 157 -25.19 -9.72 -0.58
C GLY A 157 -24.46 -8.56 0.11
N THR A 158 -23.15 -8.39 -0.13
CA THR A 158 -22.37 -7.28 0.41
C THR A 158 -22.74 -5.99 -0.31
N GLN A 159 -23.05 -4.94 0.45
CA GLN A 159 -23.31 -3.61 -0.11
C GLN A 159 -22.01 -2.83 -0.26
N HIS A 160 -21.71 -2.45 -1.50
CA HIS A 160 -20.60 -1.59 -1.84
C HIS A 160 -21.08 -0.15 -1.84
N ILE A 161 -20.44 0.70 -1.03
CA ILE A 161 -20.73 2.12 -0.90
C ILE A 161 -19.48 2.89 -1.31
N SER A 162 -19.56 3.58 -2.43
CA SER A 162 -18.52 4.51 -2.87
C SER A 162 -18.74 5.90 -2.28
N LEU A 163 -17.69 6.46 -1.70
CA LEU A 163 -17.68 7.80 -1.14
C LEU A 163 -16.73 8.71 -1.93
N HIS A 164 -17.21 9.91 -2.23
CA HIS A 164 -16.39 11.02 -2.72
C HIS A 164 -16.19 12.04 -1.60
N ARG A 165 -14.98 12.59 -1.46
CA ARG A 165 -14.64 13.42 -0.30
C ARG A 165 -15.40 14.74 -0.36
N ILE A 166 -15.95 15.15 0.78
CA ILE A 166 -16.50 16.50 0.90
C ILE A 166 -15.32 17.48 0.97
N PRO A 167 -15.30 18.55 0.16
CA PRO A 167 -14.22 19.53 0.24
C PRO A 167 -14.23 20.20 1.62
N ASP A 168 -13.14 20.00 2.36
CA ASP A 168 -12.93 20.59 3.68
C ASP A 168 -13.07 22.12 3.62
N LYS A 169 -13.50 22.74 4.72
CA LYS A 169 -13.67 24.20 4.84
C LYS A 169 -12.40 24.99 4.48
N SER A 170 -11.22 24.38 4.62
CA SER A 170 -9.92 24.93 4.19
C SER A 170 -9.71 24.88 2.67
N GLY A 171 -10.29 23.88 1.99
CA GLY A 171 -10.31 23.75 0.54
C GLY A 171 -11.01 24.93 -0.13
N TRP A 172 -12.14 25.36 0.42
CA TRP A 172 -12.87 26.54 -0.07
C TRP A 172 -12.01 27.81 -0.10
N TRP A 173 -11.22 28.07 0.95
CA TRP A 173 -10.30 29.20 0.98
C TRP A 173 -9.17 29.09 -0.03
N ARG A 174 -8.65 27.88 -0.29
CA ARG A 174 -7.66 27.65 -1.34
C ARG A 174 -8.24 27.89 -2.73
N TYR A 175 -9.46 27.41 -3.00
CA TYR A 175 -10.14 27.67 -4.27
C TYR A 175 -10.44 29.16 -4.47
N LEU A 176 -10.87 29.85 -3.41
CA LEU A 176 -11.08 31.30 -3.46
C LEU A 176 -9.76 32.07 -3.71
N GLY A 177 -8.67 31.66 -3.07
CA GLY A 177 -7.34 32.26 -3.29
C GLY A 177 -6.82 32.03 -4.71
N THR A 178 -6.91 30.80 -5.21
CA THR A 178 -6.43 30.45 -6.56
C THR A 178 -7.23 31.13 -7.67
N THR A 179 -8.55 31.22 -7.53
CA THR A 179 -9.41 31.95 -8.49
C THR A 179 -9.08 33.45 -8.52
N LEU A 180 -8.85 34.07 -7.36
CA LEU A 180 -8.45 35.48 -7.27
C LEU A 180 -7.05 35.72 -7.89
N LEU A 181 -6.10 34.82 -7.66
CA LEU A 181 -4.78 34.89 -8.29
C LEU A 181 -4.85 34.71 -9.81
N MET A 182 -5.68 33.79 -10.31
CA MET A 182 -5.90 33.62 -11.75
C MET A 182 -6.52 34.87 -12.38
N LEU A 183 -7.48 35.51 -11.72
CA LEU A 183 -8.04 36.78 -12.17
C LEU A 183 -6.97 37.88 -12.24
N ALA A 184 -6.13 38.01 -11.20
CA ALA A 184 -5.03 38.97 -11.20
C ALA A 184 -4.03 38.71 -12.33
N MET A 185 -3.70 37.44 -12.59
CA MET A 185 -2.82 37.06 -13.70
C MET A 185 -3.43 37.45 -15.06
N ILE A 186 -4.71 37.16 -15.29
CA ILE A 186 -5.42 37.53 -16.53
C ILE A 186 -5.42 39.05 -16.73
N VAL A 187 -5.74 39.82 -15.69
CA VAL A 187 -5.73 41.30 -15.75
C VAL A 187 -4.33 41.81 -16.11
N SER A 188 -3.29 41.27 -15.48
CA SER A 188 -1.91 41.64 -15.78
C SER A 188 -1.50 41.28 -17.21
N ALA A 189 -1.92 40.12 -17.71
CA ALA A 189 -1.63 39.66 -19.07
C ALA A 189 -2.30 40.56 -20.11
N VAL A 190 -3.57 40.90 -19.91
CA VAL A 190 -4.32 41.82 -20.79
C VAL A 190 -3.68 43.21 -20.77
N TYR A 191 -3.35 43.74 -19.60
CA TYR A 191 -2.73 45.05 -19.48
C TYR A 191 -1.37 45.13 -20.19
N ASN A 192 -0.49 44.15 -19.93
CA ASN A 192 0.81 44.06 -20.59
C ASN A 192 0.66 43.83 -22.10
N GLY A 193 -0.32 43.02 -22.53
CA GLY A 193 -0.62 42.79 -23.95
C GLY A 193 -1.04 44.06 -24.68
N ILE A 194 -1.94 44.86 -24.08
CA ILE A 194 -2.34 46.16 -24.64
C ILE A 194 -1.15 47.12 -24.73
N GLN A 195 -0.31 47.17 -23.68
CA GLN A 195 0.89 48.02 -23.72
C GLN A 195 1.88 47.58 -24.80
N ALA A 196 2.13 46.27 -24.91
CA ALA A 196 3.01 45.71 -25.94
C ALA A 196 2.49 46.02 -27.35
N PHE A 197 1.19 45.88 -27.58
CA PHE A 197 0.57 46.20 -28.86
C PHE A 197 0.69 47.69 -29.20
N ARG A 198 0.40 48.59 -28.25
CA ARG A 198 0.60 50.04 -28.43
C ARG A 198 2.06 50.39 -28.73
N ARG A 199 3.01 49.76 -28.04
CA ARG A 199 4.44 49.94 -28.29
C ARG A 199 4.82 49.47 -29.69
N TYR A 200 4.30 48.33 -30.12
CA TYR A 200 4.54 47.79 -31.46
C TYR A 200 3.99 48.71 -32.56
N GLN A 201 2.75 49.21 -32.41
CA GLN A 201 2.18 50.18 -33.35
C GLN A 201 3.02 51.45 -33.45
N ARG A 202 3.40 52.05 -32.31
CA ARG A 202 4.27 53.23 -32.30
C ARG A 202 5.65 52.96 -32.91
N HIS A 203 6.22 51.78 -32.70
CA HIS A 203 7.49 51.42 -33.32
C HIS A 203 7.34 51.31 -34.84
N ARG A 204 6.24 50.76 -35.32
CA ARG A 204 5.95 50.62 -36.75
C ARG A 204 5.73 51.97 -37.43
N THR A 205 5.01 52.90 -36.79
CA THR A 205 4.86 54.27 -37.30
C THR A 205 6.20 55.00 -37.31
N ARG A 206 6.99 54.90 -36.24
CA ARG A 206 8.32 55.54 -36.18
C ARG A 206 9.27 55.00 -37.25
N MET A 207 9.25 53.70 -37.56
CA MET A 207 10.08 53.15 -38.62
C MET A 207 9.65 53.64 -40.01
N ALA A 208 8.34 53.81 -40.24
CA ALA A 208 7.84 54.41 -41.48
C ALA A 208 8.27 55.88 -41.62
N ASP A 209 8.13 56.68 -40.55
CA ASP A 209 8.56 58.09 -40.54
C ASP A 209 10.08 58.22 -40.76
N ILE A 210 10.87 57.33 -40.16
CA ILE A 210 12.33 57.30 -40.34
C ILE A 210 12.66 56.95 -41.79
N GLN A 211 11.99 55.97 -42.37
CA GLN A 211 12.22 55.57 -43.76
C GLN A 211 11.84 56.69 -44.74
N GLU A 212 10.71 57.36 -44.53
CA GLU A 212 10.30 58.53 -45.32
C GLU A 212 11.30 59.69 -45.21
N TYR A 213 11.82 59.96 -44.01
CA TYR A 213 12.85 60.98 -43.79
C TYR A 213 14.13 60.68 -44.59
N TYR A 214 14.65 59.45 -44.50
CA TYR A 214 15.86 59.07 -45.25
C TYR A 214 15.62 59.01 -46.77
N GLU A 215 14.46 58.54 -47.23
CA GLU A 215 14.09 58.58 -48.65
C GLU A 215 14.01 60.01 -49.19
N SER A 216 13.53 60.97 -48.40
CA SER A 216 13.49 62.39 -48.77
C SER A 216 14.88 63.04 -48.85
N CYS A 217 15.85 62.58 -48.05
CA CYS A 217 17.24 63.06 -48.11
C CYS A 217 18.04 62.41 -49.26
N LEU A 218 17.72 61.16 -49.63
CA LEU A 218 18.38 60.44 -50.73
C LEU A 218 17.82 60.83 -52.11
N ASN A 219 16.56 61.24 -52.20
CA ASN A 219 15.95 61.83 -53.38
C ASN A 219 15.28 63.15 -53.01
N PRO A 220 16.01 64.29 -53.02
CA PRO A 220 15.35 65.58 -52.91
C PRO A 220 14.38 65.67 -54.09
N ARG A 221 13.09 65.84 -53.80
CA ARG A 221 12.10 66.07 -54.86
C ARG A 221 12.64 67.15 -55.78
N LEU A 222 12.68 66.86 -57.07
CA LEU A 222 12.80 67.81 -58.17
C LEU A 222 11.59 68.77 -58.10
N THR A 223 11.55 69.66 -57.10
CA THR A 223 10.70 70.83 -57.15
C THR A 223 11.39 71.82 -58.06
N VAL A 224 10.91 71.80 -59.29
CA VAL A 224 11.06 72.81 -60.34
C VAL A 224 11.33 74.19 -59.74
N SER A 225 12.45 74.79 -60.13
CA SER A 225 12.73 76.21 -59.96
C SER A 225 11.65 77.03 -60.67
N PRO A 226 11.00 78.02 -60.04
CA PRO A 226 10.55 79.20 -60.75
C PRO A 226 11.57 80.31 -60.47
N GLU A 227 12.47 80.50 -61.43
CA GLU A 227 13.02 81.83 -61.65
C GLU A 227 11.87 82.82 -61.89
N ASN A 228 12.02 84.00 -61.30
CA ASN A 228 11.38 85.28 -61.63
C ASN A 228 9.91 85.47 -61.25
N LEU A 229 9.69 86.35 -60.26
CA LEU A 229 8.83 87.53 -60.41
C LEU A 229 9.17 88.57 -59.32
N ILE A 230 9.72 89.70 -59.83
CA ILE A 230 10.05 91.00 -59.22
C ILE A 230 11.44 91.12 -58.58
#